data_AF-A0A2V2VTZ3-F1
#
_entry.id   AF-A0A2V2VTZ3-F1
#
_cell.length_a   1.000
_cell.length_b   1.000
_cell.length_c   1.000
_cell.angle_alpha   90.00
_cell.angle_beta   90.00
_cell.angle_gamma   90.00
#
_symmetry.space_group_name_H-M   'P 1'
#
loop_
_entity.id
_entity.type
_entity.pdbx_description
1 polymer ?
#
loop_
_entity_poly.entity_id
_entity_poly.type
_entity_poly.pdbx_seq_one_letter_code
_entity_poly.pdbx_strand_id
1 'polypeptide(L)'
;MGVHIGSSHFGKKGLPGSTFMVGWCYTLSRDVAEALVSFKPLRRLAYLPYSEDRYDEFALLRFQHEDVMVAWVLERAVNYKPLVYVKVLPCHFHDARNSTGESQVVPTSMCVHHVREDDYAALMARFGNDTSPVARVELYSEDVIYPSCD
;
A
#
# COMPACT_ATOMS: atom_id res chain seq x y z
N MET A 1 -3.95 -0.99 5.22
CA MET A 1 -3.13 -2.15 5.64
C MET A 1 -2.07 -2.41 4.60
N GLY A 2 -0.80 -2.59 4.96
CA GLY A 2 0.23 -2.92 3.97
C GLY A 2 1.67 -2.91 4.48
N VAL A 3 2.62 -3.06 3.54
CA VAL A 3 4.06 -2.98 3.81
C VAL A 3 4.51 -1.53 3.87
N HIS A 4 4.89 -1.07 5.07
CA HIS A 4 5.32 0.30 5.33
C HIS A 4 6.80 0.47 4.99
N ILE A 5 7.11 1.39 4.06
CA ILE A 5 8.47 1.75 3.68
C ILE A 5 8.78 3.16 4.21
N GLY A 6 10.04 3.34 4.60
CA GLY A 6 10.56 4.61 5.11
C GLY A 6 10.46 5.78 4.13
N SER A 7 11.01 6.92 4.52
CA SER A 7 10.77 8.20 3.84
C SER A 7 11.36 8.26 2.41
N SER A 8 10.49 8.50 1.43
CA SER A 8 10.91 8.88 0.07
C SER A 8 11.49 10.30 0.08
N HIS A 9 12.71 10.51 -0.43
CA HIS A 9 13.30 11.85 -0.51
C HIS A 9 13.23 12.39 -1.95
N PHE A 10 12.44 13.45 -2.18
CA PHE A 10 12.38 14.13 -3.48
C PHE A 10 13.50 15.17 -3.60
N GLY A 11 14.73 14.66 -3.66
CA GLY A 11 15.97 15.43 -3.51
C GLY A 11 16.19 16.57 -4.51
N LYS A 12 15.52 16.59 -5.67
CA LYS A 12 15.71 17.65 -6.68
C LYS A 12 14.99 18.96 -6.37
N LYS A 13 14.02 18.99 -5.45
CA LYS A 13 13.20 20.19 -5.16
C LYS A 13 13.11 20.57 -3.67
N GLY A 14 13.86 19.90 -2.78
CA GLY A 14 13.83 20.19 -1.34
C GLY A 14 12.47 19.95 -0.68
N LEU A 15 11.60 19.18 -1.32
CA LEU A 15 10.26 18.91 -0.80
C LEU A 15 10.31 17.80 0.25
N PRO A 16 9.52 17.90 1.35
CA PRO A 16 9.57 16.92 2.41
C PRO A 16 9.08 15.56 1.90
N GLY A 17 9.73 14.50 2.41
CA GLY A 17 9.30 13.13 2.19
C GLY A 17 8.07 12.75 3.00
N SER A 18 7.42 11.66 2.61
CA SER A 18 6.42 10.95 3.39
C SER A 18 6.83 9.50 3.54
N THR A 19 6.44 8.88 4.65
CA THR A 19 6.42 7.42 4.72
C THR A 19 5.23 6.92 3.92
N PHE A 20 5.35 5.76 3.27
CA PHE A 20 4.31 5.27 2.38
C PHE A 20 4.18 3.75 2.46
N MET A 21 3.07 3.23 1.92
CA MET A 21 2.84 1.79 1.79
C MET A 21 3.09 1.39 0.34
N VAL A 22 3.86 0.33 0.09
CA VAL A 22 4.26 -0.06 -1.28
C VAL A 22 3.06 -0.41 -2.15
N GLY A 23 3.00 0.10 -3.38
CA GLY A 23 1.84 0.01 -4.29
C GLY A 23 1.21 -1.37 -4.50
N TRP A 24 2.02 -2.44 -4.60
CA TRP A 24 1.50 -3.81 -4.73
C TRP A 24 1.14 -4.46 -3.39
N CYS A 25 1.38 -3.77 -2.28
CA CYS A 25 1.32 -4.30 -0.93
C CYS A 25 0.29 -3.62 -0.01
N TYR A 26 -0.73 -2.90 -0.50
CA TYR A 26 -1.65 -2.25 0.44
C TYR A 26 -3.11 -2.18 0.02
N THR A 27 -3.96 -2.04 1.03
CA THR A 27 -5.39 -1.79 0.90
C THR A 27 -5.78 -0.59 1.76
N LEU A 28 -6.83 0.11 1.32
CA LEU A 28 -7.47 1.19 2.06
C LEU A 28 -8.82 0.72 2.57
N SER A 29 -9.18 1.15 3.79
CA SER A 29 -10.57 1.07 4.23
C SER A 29 -11.44 2.00 3.37
N ARG A 30 -12.75 1.74 3.33
CA ARG A 30 -13.68 2.49 2.50
C ARG A 30 -13.63 3.99 2.76
N ASP A 31 -13.64 4.40 4.03
CA ASP A 31 -13.62 5.80 4.44
C ASP A 31 -12.33 6.52 4.02
N VAL A 32 -11.18 5.84 4.14
CA VAL A 32 -9.89 6.37 3.68
C VAL A 32 -9.86 6.50 2.15
N ALA A 33 -10.38 5.50 1.43
CA ALA A 33 -10.51 5.56 -0.03
C ALA A 33 -11.43 6.71 -0.46
N GLU A 34 -12.56 6.90 0.22
CA GLU A 34 -13.50 8.00 -0.01
C GLU A 34 -12.83 9.36 0.23
N ALA A 35 -12.06 9.51 1.31
CA ALA A 35 -11.31 10.73 1.60
C ALA A 35 -10.29 11.05 0.50
N LEU A 36 -9.57 10.04 0.01
CA LEU A 36 -8.61 10.17 -1.08
C LEU A 36 -9.27 10.62 -2.39
N VAL A 37 -10.30 9.91 -2.85
CA VAL A 37 -10.94 10.19 -4.16
C VAL A 37 -11.81 11.45 -4.15
N SER A 38 -12.24 11.91 -2.97
CA SER A 38 -12.97 13.17 -2.80
C SER A 38 -12.07 14.40 -2.88
N PHE A 39 -10.73 14.24 -2.79
CA PHE A 39 -9.79 15.34 -2.88
C PHE A 39 -9.74 15.90 -4.31
N LYS A 40 -10.47 17.01 -4.54
CA LYS A 40 -10.67 17.62 -5.87
C LYS A 40 -9.37 17.88 -6.66
N PRO A 41 -8.27 18.38 -6.06
CA PRO A 41 -7.02 18.59 -6.80
C PRO A 41 -6.44 17.30 -7.37
N LEU A 42 -6.42 16.21 -6.58
CA LEU A 42 -5.97 14.89 -7.04
C LEU A 42 -6.89 14.37 -8.13
N ARG A 43 -8.21 14.40 -7.91
CA ARG A 43 -9.20 13.94 -8.89
C ARG A 43 -9.06 14.67 -10.23
N ARG A 44 -8.89 15.99 -10.21
CA ARG A 44 -8.69 16.79 -11.43
C ARG A 44 -7.47 16.30 -12.22
N LEU A 45 -6.33 16.11 -11.55
CA LEU A 45 -5.09 15.69 -12.20
C LEU A 45 -5.16 14.23 -12.70
N ALA A 46 -5.86 13.34 -12.01
CA ALA A 46 -6.05 11.95 -12.44
C ALA A 46 -6.79 11.82 -13.78
N TYR A 47 -7.68 12.77 -14.11
CA TYR A 47 -8.41 12.82 -15.38
C TYR A 47 -7.77 13.74 -16.42
N LEU A 48 -6.67 14.42 -16.09
CA LEU A 48 -6.01 15.35 -16.99
C LEU A 48 -4.84 14.66 -17.70
N PRO A 49 -4.76 14.70 -19.05
CA PRO A 49 -3.58 14.23 -19.75
C PRO A 49 -2.33 14.98 -19.29
N TYR A 50 -1.25 14.24 -19.09
CA TYR A 50 0.04 14.83 -18.73
C TYR A 50 0.56 15.77 -19.83
N SER A 51 1.21 16.86 -19.44
CA SER A 51 2.05 17.70 -20.29
C SER A 51 3.19 18.29 -19.47
N GLU A 52 4.34 18.53 -20.09
CA GLU A 52 5.51 19.12 -19.42
C GLU A 52 5.20 20.51 -18.81
N ASP A 53 4.40 21.33 -19.48
CA ASP A 53 3.95 22.64 -18.95
C ASP A 53 3.22 22.55 -17.61
N ARG A 54 2.67 21.37 -17.28
CA ARG A 54 1.94 21.09 -16.04
C ARG A 54 2.73 20.22 -15.07
N TYR A 55 4.00 19.94 -15.35
CA TYR A 55 4.83 19.07 -14.51
C TYR A 55 4.76 19.44 -13.03
N ASP A 56 4.80 20.74 -12.72
CA ASP A 56 4.74 21.23 -11.34
C ASP A 56 3.43 20.87 -10.63
N GLU A 57 2.28 20.89 -11.33
CA GLU A 57 0.99 20.48 -10.75
C GLU A 57 1.02 18.99 -10.35
N PHE A 58 1.54 18.12 -11.23
CA PHE A 58 1.68 16.69 -10.96
C PHE A 58 2.70 16.42 -9.84
N ALA A 59 3.84 17.13 -9.87
CA ALA A 59 4.91 16.96 -8.89
C ALA A 59 4.50 17.38 -7.47
N LEU A 60 3.66 18.41 -7.33
CA LEU A 60 3.14 18.87 -6.03
C LEU A 60 2.31 17.81 -5.32
N LEU A 61 1.63 16.94 -6.06
CA LEU A 61 0.85 15.82 -5.53
C LEU A 61 1.55 14.47 -5.68
N ARG A 62 2.85 14.45 -6.03
CA ARG A 62 3.67 13.23 -6.14
C ARG A 62 3.21 12.20 -7.16
N PHE A 63 2.54 12.62 -8.24
CA PHE A 63 1.97 11.72 -9.26
C PHE A 63 2.94 10.72 -9.91
N GLN A 64 4.24 10.95 -9.78
CA GLN A 64 5.35 10.17 -10.32
C GLN A 64 5.50 8.82 -9.61
N HIS A 65 4.98 8.71 -8.38
CA HIS A 65 4.95 7.49 -7.59
C HIS A 65 3.58 7.39 -6.91
N GLU A 66 2.72 6.49 -7.40
CA GLU A 66 1.32 6.36 -6.97
C GLU A 66 1.20 6.12 -5.46
N ASP A 67 1.99 5.22 -4.93
CA ASP A 67 2.05 4.88 -3.51
C ASP A 67 2.45 6.06 -2.61
N VAL A 68 3.44 6.83 -3.06
CA VAL A 68 3.86 8.06 -2.37
C VAL A 68 2.79 9.15 -2.48
N MET A 69 2.10 9.24 -3.62
CA MET A 69 0.98 10.17 -3.82
C MET A 69 -0.16 9.89 -2.86
N VAL A 70 -0.55 8.63 -2.67
CA VAL A 70 -1.60 8.26 -1.72
C VAL A 70 -1.23 8.68 -0.30
N ALA A 71 -0.01 8.35 0.14
CA ALA A 71 0.47 8.76 1.46
C ALA A 71 0.51 10.29 1.62
N TRP A 72 1.09 10.99 0.65
CA TRP A 72 1.20 12.45 0.68
C TRP A 72 -0.17 13.14 0.73
N VAL A 73 -1.12 12.67 -0.09
CA VAL A 73 -2.45 13.26 -0.13
C VAL A 73 -3.18 13.03 1.19
N LEU A 74 -3.17 11.81 1.74
CA LEU A 74 -3.86 11.51 2.99
C LEU A 74 -3.24 12.23 4.20
N GLU A 75 -1.91 12.19 4.34
CA GLU A 75 -1.22 12.76 5.51
C GLU A 75 -1.08 14.29 5.46
N ARG A 76 -0.81 14.85 4.27
CA ARG A 76 -0.40 16.26 4.14
C ARG A 76 -1.46 17.13 3.48
N ALA A 77 -1.99 16.71 2.34
CA ALA A 77 -2.89 17.55 1.55
C ALA A 77 -4.31 17.59 2.14
N VAL A 78 -4.87 16.42 2.42
CA VAL A 78 -6.18 16.23 3.08
C VAL A 78 -6.01 16.30 4.60
N ASN A 79 -4.90 15.79 5.13
CA ASN A 79 -4.64 15.69 6.57
C ASN A 79 -5.77 14.93 7.29
N TYR A 80 -6.09 13.74 6.75
CA TYR A 80 -7.18 12.89 7.24
C TYR A 80 -6.87 12.39 8.65
N LYS A 81 -7.60 12.91 9.65
CA LYS A 81 -7.34 12.65 11.07
C LYS A 81 -7.61 11.22 11.53
N PRO A 82 -8.65 10.52 11.05
CA PRO A 82 -8.94 9.14 11.47
C PRO A 82 -8.02 8.07 10.88
N LEU A 83 -6.82 8.42 10.41
CA LEU A 83 -5.95 7.50 9.67
C LEU A 83 -5.25 6.52 10.60
N VAL A 84 -5.57 5.23 10.46
CA VAL A 84 -4.91 4.13 11.19
C VAL A 84 -4.02 3.32 10.24
N TYR A 85 -2.77 3.11 10.63
CA TYR A 85 -1.81 2.32 9.89
C TYR A 85 -1.78 0.88 10.39
N VAL A 86 -2.27 -0.05 9.56
CA VAL A 86 -2.01 -1.47 9.76
C VAL A 86 -0.74 -1.84 9.00
N LYS A 87 0.37 -1.97 9.73
CA LYS A 87 1.71 -2.26 9.19
C LYS A 87 1.94 -3.77 9.21
N VAL A 88 1.98 -4.37 8.02
CA VAL A 88 2.07 -5.82 7.91
C VAL A 88 3.51 -6.28 7.82
N LEU A 89 3.83 -7.32 8.60
CA LEU A 89 5.16 -7.88 8.72
C LEU A 89 5.50 -8.86 7.58
N PRO A 90 6.79 -9.13 7.30
CA PRO A 90 7.23 -10.03 6.21
C PRO A 90 6.71 -11.47 6.31
N CYS A 91 6.29 -11.92 7.49
CA CYS A 91 5.67 -13.25 7.67
C CYS A 91 4.31 -13.38 6.95
N HIS A 92 3.64 -12.25 6.65
CA HIS A 92 2.36 -12.23 5.93
C HIS A 92 2.47 -11.64 4.52
N PHE A 93 3.51 -10.85 4.23
CA PHE A 93 3.80 -10.25 2.93
C PHE A 93 5.15 -10.76 2.45
N HIS A 94 5.13 -11.67 1.49
CA HIS A 94 6.34 -12.33 1.01
C HIS A 94 6.16 -12.83 -0.44
N ASP A 95 7.27 -13.23 -1.05
CA ASP A 95 7.25 -13.85 -2.36
C ASP A 95 6.63 -15.25 -2.31
N ALA A 96 6.06 -15.70 -3.43
CA ALA A 96 5.50 -17.04 -3.57
C ALA A 96 6.57 -18.12 -3.33
N ARG A 97 7.81 -17.85 -3.74
CA ARG A 97 8.94 -18.76 -3.70
C ARG A 97 10.20 -18.09 -3.18
N ASN A 98 11.08 -18.85 -2.53
CA ASN A 98 12.40 -18.37 -2.12
C ASN A 98 13.39 -18.43 -3.29
N SER A 99 14.66 -18.10 -3.03
CA SER A 99 15.73 -18.10 -4.03
C SER A 99 16.05 -19.50 -4.61
N THR A 100 15.70 -20.59 -3.92
CA THR A 100 15.85 -21.97 -4.39
C THR A 100 14.61 -22.48 -5.14
N GLY A 101 13.54 -21.68 -5.19
CA GLY A 101 12.28 -22.00 -5.86
C GLY A 101 11.26 -22.73 -4.98
N GLU A 102 11.54 -22.95 -3.70
CA GLU A 102 10.62 -23.57 -2.75
C GLU A 102 9.50 -22.61 -2.37
N SER A 103 8.28 -23.13 -2.16
CA SER A 103 7.13 -22.30 -1.79
C SER A 103 7.28 -21.73 -0.38
N GLN A 104 6.98 -20.45 -0.21
CA GLN A 104 6.94 -19.76 1.09
C GLN A 104 5.52 -19.55 1.61
N VAL A 105 4.50 -20.06 0.90
CA VAL A 105 3.09 -19.76 1.19
C VAL A 105 2.60 -20.53 2.42
N VAL A 106 2.10 -19.81 3.40
CA VAL A 106 1.54 -20.33 4.65
C VAL A 106 0.06 -19.95 4.77
N PRO A 107 -0.74 -20.61 5.64
CA PRO A 107 -2.15 -20.28 5.81
C PRO A 107 -2.41 -18.83 6.27
N THR A 108 -1.43 -18.20 6.92
CA THR A 108 -1.50 -16.82 7.41
C THR A 108 -0.97 -15.79 6.40
N SER A 109 -0.57 -16.20 5.19
CA SER A 109 -0.15 -15.26 4.13
C SER A 109 -1.29 -14.31 3.79
N MET A 110 -1.02 -13.00 3.80
CA MET A 110 -2.00 -11.96 3.45
C MET A 110 -1.80 -11.44 2.02
N CYS A 111 -0.54 -11.34 1.57
CA CYS A 111 -0.21 -10.95 0.22
C CYS A 111 1.00 -11.76 -0.24
N VAL A 112 0.87 -12.39 -1.41
CA VAL A 112 1.92 -13.20 -2.02
C VAL A 112 2.31 -12.54 -3.34
N HIS A 113 3.59 -12.22 -3.48
CA HIS A 113 4.14 -11.53 -4.65
C HIS A 113 5.01 -12.44 -5.53
N HIS A 114 5.38 -11.97 -6.71
CA HIS A 114 6.12 -12.74 -7.72
C HIS A 114 5.45 -14.09 -8.07
N VAL A 115 4.12 -14.12 -8.06
CA VAL A 115 3.30 -15.30 -8.36
C VAL A 115 3.39 -15.63 -9.86
N ARG A 116 3.78 -16.86 -10.19
CA ARG A 116 3.71 -17.39 -11.57
C ARG A 116 2.30 -17.88 -11.90
N GLU A 117 2.00 -18.09 -13.17
CA GLU A 117 0.67 -18.57 -13.59
C GLU A 117 0.25 -19.88 -12.90
N ASP A 118 1.16 -20.86 -12.85
CA ASP A 118 0.92 -22.12 -12.13
C ASP A 118 0.77 -21.94 -10.61
N ASP A 119 1.52 -20.98 -10.03
CA ASP A 119 1.38 -20.63 -8.61
C ASP A 119 -0.01 -20.04 -8.36
N TYR A 120 -0.51 -19.18 -9.25
CA TYR A 120 -1.82 -18.57 -9.11
C TYR A 120 -2.92 -19.65 -9.10
N ALA A 121 -2.90 -20.59 -10.04
CA ALA A 121 -3.88 -21.68 -10.07
C ALA A 121 -3.83 -22.54 -8.79
N ALA A 122 -2.63 -22.87 -8.31
CA ALA A 122 -2.44 -23.63 -7.08
C ALA A 122 -2.92 -22.86 -5.83
N LEU A 123 -2.66 -21.54 -5.77
CA LEU A 123 -3.12 -20.66 -4.69
C LEU A 123 -4.64 -20.52 -4.66
N MET A 124 -5.26 -20.32 -5.83
CA MET A 124 -6.71 -20.26 -5.97
C MET A 124 -7.36 -21.60 -5.56
N ALA A 125 -6.74 -22.74 -5.88
CA ALA A 125 -7.22 -24.04 -5.42
C ALA A 125 -7.02 -24.25 -3.91
N ARG A 126 -5.89 -23.78 -3.35
CA ARG A 126 -5.55 -23.94 -1.93
C ARG A 126 -6.46 -23.12 -1.02
N PHE A 127 -6.65 -21.85 -1.34
CA PHE A 127 -7.44 -20.93 -0.52
C PHE A 127 -8.92 -20.90 -0.92
N GLY A 128 -9.25 -21.27 -2.16
CA GLY A 128 -10.63 -21.42 -2.62
C GLY A 128 -11.46 -20.16 -2.39
N ASN A 129 -12.61 -20.34 -1.72
CA ASN A 129 -13.52 -19.26 -1.32
C ASN A 129 -13.31 -18.80 0.13
N ASP A 130 -12.18 -19.13 0.76
CA ASP A 130 -11.87 -18.60 2.08
C ASP A 130 -11.54 -17.11 1.98
N THR A 131 -12.55 -16.29 2.26
CA THR A 131 -12.45 -14.83 2.27
C THR A 131 -12.27 -14.27 3.68
N SER A 132 -12.06 -15.10 4.70
CA SER A 132 -12.03 -14.64 6.10
C SER A 132 -10.97 -15.33 6.95
N PRO A 133 -9.69 -15.32 6.54
CA PRO A 133 -8.62 -15.76 7.42
C PRO A 133 -8.57 -14.86 8.65
N VAL A 134 -8.61 -15.46 9.84
CA VAL A 134 -8.55 -14.73 11.11
C VAL A 134 -7.11 -14.29 11.34
N ALA A 135 -6.85 -12.99 11.19
CA ALA A 135 -5.59 -12.40 11.60
C ALA A 135 -5.62 -12.10 13.11
N ARG A 136 -4.64 -12.62 13.85
CA ARG A 136 -4.36 -12.11 15.20
C ARG A 136 -3.70 -10.75 15.04
N VAL A 137 -4.20 -9.76 15.75
CA VAL A 137 -3.70 -8.38 15.68
C VAL A 137 -3.27 -7.91 17.06
N GLU A 138 -2.11 -7.26 17.10
CA GLU A 138 -1.60 -6.57 18.28
C GLU A 138 -1.70 -5.07 18.04
N LEU A 139 -2.36 -4.37 18.95
CA LEU A 139 -2.42 -2.91 18.95
C LEU A 139 -1.10 -2.38 19.51
N TYR A 140 -0.37 -1.60 18.71
CA TYR A 140 0.89 -1.00 19.13
C TYR A 140 0.71 0.44 19.63
N SER A 141 -0.15 1.22 18.96
CA SER A 141 -0.60 2.54 19.38
C SER A 141 -1.99 2.84 18.85
N GLU A 142 -2.61 3.96 19.26
CA GLU A 142 -3.97 4.36 18.78
C GLU A 142 -4.06 4.39 17.24
N ASP A 143 -2.97 4.80 16.57
CA ASP A 143 -2.92 4.98 15.12
C ASP A 143 -2.14 3.86 14.39
N VAL A 144 -1.63 2.84 15.10
CA VAL A 144 -0.79 1.78 14.49
C VAL A 144 -1.11 0.39 15.02
N ILE A 145 -1.35 -0.54 14.10
CA ILE A 145 -1.63 -1.96 14.36
C ILE A 145 -0.59 -2.82 13.63
N TYR A 146 -0.13 -3.90 14.27
CA TYR A 146 0.67 -4.95 13.63
C TYR A 146 -0.07 -6.30 13.70
N PRO A 147 -0.28 -6.99 12.57
CA PRO A 147 -0.67 -8.39 12.61
C PRO A 147 0.43 -9.26 13.24
N SER A 148 0.04 -10.24 14.04
CA SER A 148 0.93 -11.16 14.72
C SER A 148 1.37 -12.29 13.78
N CYS A 149 2.67 -12.60 13.81
CA CYS A 149 3.27 -13.69 13.05
C CYS A 149 3.11 -15.07 13.72
N ASP A 150 2.52 -15.15 14.93
CA ASP A 150 2.45 -16.36 15.80
C ASP A 150 1.13 -17.16 15.70
#